data_AF-W1IQM9-F1
#
_entry.id   AF-W1IQM9-F1
#
_cell.length_a   1.000
_cell.length_b   1.000
_cell.length_c   1.000
_cell.angle_alpha   90.00
_cell.angle_beta   90.00
_cell.angle_gamma   90.00
#
_symmetry.space_group_name_H-M   'P 1'
#
loop_
_entity.id
_entity.type
_entity.pdbx_description
1 polymer ?
#
loop_
_entity_poly.entity_id
_entity_poly.type
_entity_poly.pdbx_seq_one_letter_code
_entity_poly.pdbx_strand_id
1 'polypeptide(L)'
;MQRKKTDKLSFQQDSKESFKSRLLTLIGNRSVRAAATDWGLPYSTLNNYLTKETDPSFKAMQMVAEAEEVSLDWLATGNNRSILRPENKEERREDNTVLRHTWNMVFDALNPRDINKLLRVIHRKGVEGVLSMTQTTQVRQDVEDVIDGLDIRPTLKQAIRVALAGDEATDQEILRRISKHEGDLEPETDIVQAVNKNAG
;
A
#
# COMPACT_ATOMS: atom_id res chain seq x y z
N MET A 1 -9.81 -57.66 0.20
CA MET A 1 -10.21 -56.55 -0.70
C MET A 1 -10.68 -55.39 0.18
N GLN A 2 -9.80 -54.44 0.48
CA GLN A 2 -10.09 -53.29 1.33
C GLN A 2 -10.61 -52.14 0.45
N ARG A 3 -11.85 -51.68 0.69
CA ARG A 3 -12.39 -50.47 0.08
C ARG A 3 -11.92 -49.26 0.89
N LYS A 4 -10.96 -48.51 0.36
CA LYS A 4 -10.66 -47.14 0.82
C LYS A 4 -11.86 -46.26 0.47
N LYS A 5 -12.60 -45.81 1.49
CA LYS A 5 -13.57 -44.75 1.34
C LYS A 5 -12.90 -43.44 1.78
N THR A 6 -12.72 -42.57 0.81
CA THR A 6 -12.35 -41.17 0.96
C THR A 6 -13.29 -40.50 1.95
N ASP A 7 -12.78 -40.04 3.09
CA ASP A 7 -13.51 -39.11 3.94
C ASP A 7 -12.80 -37.76 3.96
N LYS A 8 -13.50 -36.85 3.28
CA LYS A 8 -13.43 -35.40 3.29
C LYS A 8 -12.44 -34.80 4.29
N LEU A 9 -11.43 -34.13 3.73
CA LEU A 9 -10.86 -32.90 4.28
C LEU A 9 -12.01 -31.88 4.45
N SER A 10 -12.72 -31.95 5.56
CA SER A 10 -13.53 -30.83 6.03
C SER A 10 -12.56 -29.82 6.62
N PHE A 11 -12.30 -28.74 5.87
CA PHE A 11 -11.81 -27.49 6.44
C PHE A 11 -12.74 -27.14 7.59
N GLN A 12 -12.31 -27.37 8.82
CA GLN A 12 -13.04 -26.93 9.99
C GLN A 12 -13.00 -25.41 9.96
N GLN A 13 -14.17 -24.85 9.59
CA GLN A 13 -14.53 -23.46 9.80
C GLN A 13 -14.00 -23.00 11.15
N ASP A 14 -13.42 -21.79 11.16
CA ASP A 14 -13.27 -20.94 12.35
C ASP A 14 -14.51 -21.09 13.21
N SER A 15 -14.42 -21.95 14.19
CA SER A 15 -15.50 -22.21 15.13
C SER A 15 -15.51 -20.98 16.01
N LYS A 16 -16.36 -20.01 15.64
CA LYS A 16 -16.58 -18.74 16.35
C LYS A 16 -16.39 -18.98 17.85
N GLU A 17 -15.32 -18.45 18.42
CA GLU A 17 -15.09 -18.58 19.85
C GLU A 17 -16.34 -18.08 20.59
N SER A 18 -16.85 -18.89 21.52
CA SER A 18 -18.01 -18.50 22.31
C SER A 18 -17.64 -17.38 23.29
N PHE A 19 -18.61 -16.57 23.72
CA PHE A 19 -18.40 -15.58 24.79
C PHE A 19 -17.79 -16.21 26.05
N LYS A 20 -18.26 -17.42 26.41
CA LYS A 20 -17.70 -18.23 27.49
C LYS A 20 -16.22 -18.54 27.30
N SER A 21 -15.79 -18.90 26.09
CA SER A 21 -14.38 -19.21 25.78
C SER A 21 -13.49 -17.98 26.01
N ARG A 22 -13.96 -16.79 25.63
CA ARG A 22 -13.24 -15.53 25.89
C ARG A 22 -13.18 -15.18 27.37
N LEU A 23 -14.28 -15.35 28.11
CA LEU A 23 -14.25 -15.18 29.57
C LEU A 23 -13.23 -16.12 30.24
N LEU A 24 -13.19 -17.39 29.83
CA LEU A 24 -12.19 -18.35 30.36
C LEU A 24 -10.76 -17.91 30.03
N THR A 25 -10.54 -17.34 28.85
CA THR A 25 -9.23 -16.79 28.44
C THR A 25 -8.82 -15.63 29.34
N LEU A 26 -9.73 -14.71 29.64
CA LEU A 26 -9.49 -13.59 30.55
C LEU A 26 -9.27 -14.05 32.00
N ILE A 27 -9.96 -15.11 32.44
CA ILE A 27 -9.71 -15.69 33.76
C ILE A 27 -8.28 -16.24 33.84
N GLY A 28 -7.81 -16.90 32.78
CA GLY A 28 -6.44 -17.41 32.71
C GLY A 28 -6.12 -18.32 33.89
N ASN A 29 -5.10 -17.95 34.67
CA ASN A 29 -4.58 -18.77 35.77
C ASN A 29 -5.26 -18.49 37.13
N ARG A 30 -6.15 -17.49 37.23
CA ARG A 30 -6.80 -17.17 38.50
C ARG A 30 -8.03 -18.04 38.74
N SER A 31 -8.41 -18.19 40.01
CA SER A 31 -9.68 -18.86 40.33
C SER A 31 -10.86 -18.01 39.87
N VAL A 32 -11.99 -18.64 39.52
CA VAL A 32 -13.24 -17.93 39.15
C VAL A 32 -13.68 -16.96 40.26
N ARG A 33 -13.42 -17.28 41.54
CA ARG A 33 -13.71 -16.38 42.67
C ARG A 33 -12.84 -15.14 42.65
N ALA A 34 -11.53 -15.31 42.41
CA ALA A 34 -10.61 -14.17 42.30
C ALA A 34 -11.02 -13.26 41.14
N ALA A 35 -11.28 -13.85 39.95
CA ALA A 35 -11.76 -13.10 38.79
C ALA A 35 -13.05 -12.32 39.08
N ALA A 36 -14.02 -12.94 39.74
CA ALA A 36 -15.27 -12.27 40.12
C ALA A 36 -15.02 -11.06 41.02
N THR A 37 -14.13 -11.19 42.00
CA THR A 37 -13.73 -10.10 42.89
C THR A 37 -13.03 -8.98 42.12
N ASP A 38 -12.06 -9.30 41.27
CA ASP A 38 -11.31 -8.33 40.48
C ASP A 38 -12.23 -7.54 39.53
N TRP A 39 -13.21 -8.21 38.92
CA TRP A 39 -14.18 -7.61 38.01
C TRP A 39 -15.31 -6.87 38.70
N GLY A 40 -15.39 -6.93 40.04
CA GLY A 40 -16.51 -6.37 40.81
C GLY A 40 -17.85 -7.07 40.54
N LEU A 41 -17.84 -8.32 40.05
CA LEU A 41 -19.03 -9.10 39.75
C LEU A 41 -19.35 -10.09 40.88
N PRO A 42 -20.64 -10.33 41.20
CA PRO A 42 -21.00 -11.41 42.10
C PRO A 42 -20.53 -12.77 41.53
N TYR A 43 -19.96 -13.62 42.39
CA TYR A 43 -19.48 -14.95 41.98
C TYR A 43 -20.56 -15.77 41.27
N SER A 44 -21.80 -15.71 41.75
CA SER A 44 -22.95 -16.39 41.13
C SER A 44 -23.20 -15.91 39.71
N THR A 45 -23.04 -14.61 39.45
CA THR A 45 -23.19 -13.99 38.13
C THR A 45 -22.12 -14.50 37.16
N LEU A 46 -20.85 -14.46 37.57
CA LEU A 46 -19.77 -14.99 36.73
C LEU A 46 -19.92 -16.49 36.49
N ASN A 47 -20.25 -17.26 37.54
CA ASN A 47 -20.47 -18.69 37.41
C ASN A 47 -21.65 -19.01 36.48
N ASN A 48 -22.71 -18.19 36.48
CA ASN A 48 -23.81 -18.34 35.54
C ASN A 48 -23.34 -18.16 34.09
N TYR A 49 -22.50 -17.16 33.79
CA TYR A 49 -21.95 -16.96 32.43
C TYR A 49 -21.03 -18.08 31.96
N LEU A 50 -20.37 -18.79 32.90
CA LEU A 50 -19.50 -19.92 32.57
C LEU A 50 -20.24 -21.25 32.46
N THR A 51 -21.34 -21.43 33.20
CA THR A 51 -22.05 -22.71 33.29
C THR A 51 -23.33 -22.76 32.46
N LYS A 52 -23.99 -21.62 32.29
CA LYS A 52 -25.23 -21.48 31.52
C LYS A 52 -24.95 -20.69 30.24
N GLU A 53 -25.68 -21.00 29.18
CA GLU A 53 -25.74 -20.16 27.97
C GLU A 53 -26.60 -18.93 28.25
N THR A 54 -26.20 -18.13 29.25
CA THR A 54 -26.87 -16.89 29.61
C THR A 54 -26.03 -15.72 29.12
N ASP A 55 -26.65 -14.87 28.30
CA ASP A 55 -25.98 -13.69 27.80
C ASP A 55 -25.72 -12.69 28.94
N PRO A 56 -24.49 -12.15 29.04
CA PRO A 56 -24.16 -11.13 30.03
C PRO A 56 -24.93 -9.84 29.76
N SER A 57 -25.24 -9.11 30.84
CA SER A 57 -25.75 -7.75 30.68
C SER A 57 -24.65 -6.84 30.14
N PHE A 58 -25.03 -5.77 29.43
CA PHE A 58 -24.09 -4.75 28.95
C PHE A 58 -23.19 -4.21 30.07
N LYS A 59 -23.77 -3.95 31.25
CA LYS A 59 -23.03 -3.50 32.44
C LYS A 59 -21.98 -4.51 32.89
N ALA A 60 -22.31 -5.80 32.89
CA ALA A 60 -21.36 -6.85 33.25
C ALA A 60 -20.23 -6.97 32.22
N MET A 61 -20.54 -6.86 30.92
CA MET A 61 -19.51 -6.83 29.87
C MET A 61 -18.57 -5.62 30.02
N GLN A 62 -19.11 -4.45 30.34
CA GLN A 62 -18.32 -3.24 30.56
C GLN A 62 -17.36 -3.40 31.76
N MET A 63 -17.84 -3.96 32.87
CA MET A 63 -17.00 -4.20 34.05
C MET A 63 -15.83 -5.14 33.77
N VAL A 64 -16.07 -6.23 33.02
CA VAL A 64 -15.01 -7.15 32.61
C VAL A 64 -14.04 -6.49 31.63
N ALA A 65 -14.57 -5.73 30.67
CA ALA A 65 -13.76 -5.04 29.67
C ALA A 65 -12.82 -3.99 30.30
N GLU A 66 -13.33 -3.20 31.26
CA GLU A 66 -12.55 -2.21 31.99
C GLU A 66 -11.49 -2.87 32.89
N ALA A 67 -11.86 -3.93 33.60
CA ALA A 67 -10.94 -4.62 34.51
C ALA A 67 -9.80 -5.35 33.80
N GLU A 68 -10.03 -5.83 32.58
CA GLU A 68 -9.04 -6.58 31.77
C GLU A 68 -8.43 -5.75 30.64
N GLU A 69 -8.74 -4.46 30.57
CA GLU A 69 -8.28 -3.54 29.51
C GLU A 69 -8.55 -4.05 28.08
N VAL A 70 -9.65 -4.80 27.88
CA VAL A 70 -10.06 -5.33 26.57
C VAL A 70 -11.19 -4.53 25.95
N SER A 71 -11.31 -4.56 24.63
CA SER A 71 -12.42 -3.88 23.96
C SER A 71 -13.74 -4.64 24.19
N LEU A 72 -14.82 -3.87 24.40
CA LEU A 72 -16.16 -4.44 24.53
C LEU A 72 -16.57 -5.24 23.28
N ASP A 73 -16.13 -4.79 22.09
CA ASP A 73 -16.41 -5.45 20.82
C ASP A 73 -15.71 -6.81 20.69
N TRP A 74 -14.44 -6.89 21.11
CA TRP A 74 -13.72 -8.16 21.19
C TRP A 74 -14.38 -9.10 22.21
N LEU A 75 -14.75 -8.59 23.38
CA LEU A 75 -15.41 -9.39 24.40
C LEU A 75 -16.76 -9.94 23.91
N ALA A 76 -17.56 -9.12 23.22
CA ALA A 76 -18.88 -9.51 22.71
C ALA A 76 -18.82 -10.43 21.49
N THR A 77 -17.95 -10.15 20.51
CA THR A 77 -17.99 -10.81 19.21
C THR A 77 -16.78 -11.68 18.89
N GLY A 78 -15.70 -11.57 19.68
CA GLY A 78 -14.40 -12.18 19.38
C GLY A 78 -13.70 -11.59 18.17
N ASN A 79 -14.33 -10.64 17.48
CA ASN A 79 -13.67 -9.91 16.41
C ASN A 79 -12.78 -8.86 17.04
N ASN A 80 -11.47 -8.99 16.84
CA ASN A 80 -10.57 -7.85 16.99
C ASN A 80 -10.68 -6.91 15.78
N ARG A 81 -11.91 -6.67 15.30
CA ARG A 81 -12.19 -5.64 14.32
C ARG A 81 -12.11 -4.33 15.08
N SER A 82 -10.88 -3.94 15.40
CA SER A 82 -10.56 -2.54 15.58
C SER A 82 -11.32 -1.80 14.49
N ILE A 83 -12.25 -0.94 14.89
CA ILE A 83 -12.93 -0.07 13.96
C ILE A 83 -11.82 0.85 13.44
N LEU A 84 -11.19 0.40 12.34
CA LEU A 84 -10.12 1.04 11.60
C LEU A 84 -8.97 1.58 12.46
N ARG A 85 -8.16 0.69 13.04
CA ARG A 85 -6.75 1.02 13.28
C ARG A 85 -5.88 -0.03 12.59
N PRO A 86 -5.18 0.31 11.49
CA PRO A 86 -4.33 -0.66 10.82
C PRO A 86 -3.18 -1.01 11.78
N GLU A 87 -3.23 -2.22 12.27
CA GLU A 87 -2.12 -2.87 12.94
C GLU A 87 -1.15 -3.34 11.86
N ASN A 88 -0.05 -2.59 11.69
CA ASN A 88 1.21 -3.06 11.12
C ASN A 88 2.29 -2.01 11.40
N LYS A 89 3.42 -2.44 11.98
CA LYS A 89 4.71 -1.73 12.20
C LYS A 89 4.81 -0.91 13.50
N GLU A 90 5.18 -1.58 14.58
CA GLU A 90 5.62 -0.94 15.83
C GLU A 90 6.97 -0.22 15.69
N GLU A 91 7.74 -0.44 14.62
CA GLU A 91 9.00 0.29 14.36
C GLU A 91 8.80 1.70 13.75
N ARG A 92 7.55 2.16 13.53
CA ARG A 92 7.25 3.51 12.97
C ARG A 92 6.31 4.36 13.83
N ARG A 93 5.93 3.89 15.03
CA ARG A 93 4.85 4.50 15.82
C ARG A 93 5.31 5.64 16.73
N GLU A 94 6.55 5.67 17.20
CA GLU A 94 6.99 6.73 18.11
C GLU A 94 7.12 8.10 17.43
N ASP A 95 7.58 8.17 16.18
CA ASP A 95 7.75 9.45 15.47
C ASP A 95 6.41 10.07 15.02
N ASN A 96 5.44 9.24 14.65
CA ASN A 96 4.16 9.74 14.12
C ASN A 96 3.20 10.20 15.23
N THR A 97 3.34 9.70 16.46
CA THR A 97 2.48 10.13 17.57
C THR A 97 2.82 11.57 17.98
N VAL A 98 4.11 11.91 18.06
CA VAL A 98 4.57 13.26 18.40
C VAL A 98 4.18 14.27 17.31
N LEU A 99 4.40 13.93 16.03
CA LEU A 99 4.01 14.80 14.92
C LEU A 99 2.50 15.00 14.86
N ARG A 100 1.71 13.94 15.06
CA ARG A 100 0.25 14.02 15.08
C ARG A 100 -0.26 14.84 16.28
N HIS A 101 0.35 14.68 17.44
CA HIS A 101 0.02 15.47 18.62
C HIS A 101 0.36 16.95 18.42
N THR A 102 1.54 17.24 17.86
CA THR A 102 1.97 18.60 17.52
C THR A 102 1.04 19.24 16.49
N TRP A 103 0.64 18.49 15.46
CA TRP A 103 -0.34 18.95 14.48
C TRP A 103 -1.69 19.29 15.12
N ASN A 104 -2.19 18.42 16.01
CA ASN A 104 -3.43 18.69 16.72
C ASN A 104 -3.32 19.94 17.61
N MET A 105 -2.21 20.13 18.34
CA MET A 105 -1.98 21.35 19.13
C MET A 105 -2.00 22.61 18.25
N VAL A 106 -1.33 22.58 17.09
CA VAL A 106 -1.32 23.71 16.15
C VAL A 106 -2.72 23.94 15.58
N PHE A 107 -3.44 22.88 15.22
CA PHE A 107 -4.78 22.96 14.68
C PHE A 107 -5.77 23.55 15.69
N ASP A 108 -5.73 23.11 16.95
CA ASP A 108 -6.59 23.59 18.02
C ASP A 108 -6.28 25.04 18.43
N ALA A 109 -5.04 25.50 18.22
CA ALA A 109 -4.64 26.89 18.45
C ALA A 109 -5.14 27.86 17.37
N LEU A 110 -5.57 27.36 16.21
CA LEU A 110 -6.06 28.18 15.10
C LEU A 110 -7.58 28.42 15.23
N ASN A 111 -8.01 29.64 14.89
CA ASN A 111 -9.45 29.91 14.79
C ASN A 111 -10.04 29.26 13.52
N PRO A 112 -11.38 29.07 13.47
CA PRO A 112 -12.03 28.41 12.33
C PRO A 112 -11.79 29.10 10.96
N ARG A 113 -11.56 30.42 10.94
CA ARG A 113 -11.28 31.14 9.70
C ARG A 113 -9.90 30.78 9.15
N ASP A 114 -8.91 30.68 10.03
CA ASP A 114 -7.54 30.36 9.65
C ASP A 114 -7.36 28.87 9.36
N ILE A 115 -8.08 27.98 10.06
CA ILE A 115 -8.20 26.56 9.67
C ILE A 115 -8.72 26.42 8.24
N ASN A 116 -9.78 27.14 7.88
CA ASN A 116 -10.35 27.08 6.54
C ASN A 116 -9.38 27.61 5.47
N LYS A 117 -8.62 28.67 5.77
CA LYS A 117 -7.55 29.16 4.87
C LYS A 117 -6.45 28.12 4.70
N LEU A 118 -5.98 27.52 5.80
CA LEU A 118 -4.96 26.48 5.80
C LEU A 118 -5.40 25.28 4.95
N LEU A 119 -6.62 24.80 5.15
CA LEU A 119 -7.20 23.69 4.39
C LEU A 119 -7.26 24.00 2.89
N ARG A 120 -7.67 25.23 2.53
CA ARG A 120 -7.71 25.68 1.12
C ARG A 120 -6.33 25.71 0.48
N VAL A 121 -5.31 26.15 1.21
CA VAL A 121 -3.92 26.16 0.72
C VAL A 121 -3.42 24.74 0.50
N ILE A 122 -3.64 23.84 1.47
CA ILE A 122 -3.27 22.43 1.37
C ILE A 122 -3.99 21.78 0.18
N HIS A 123 -5.29 22.00 0.02
CA HIS A 123 -6.05 21.45 -1.10
C HIS A 123 -5.55 21.98 -2.44
N ARG A 124 -5.38 23.31 -2.58
CA ARG A 124 -4.89 23.90 -3.83
C ARG A 124 -3.51 23.36 -4.20
N LYS A 125 -2.57 23.32 -3.24
CA LYS A 125 -1.22 22.82 -3.48
C LYS A 125 -1.19 21.32 -3.73
N GLY A 126 -2.04 20.56 -3.05
CA GLY A 126 -2.22 19.13 -3.30
C GLY A 126 -2.75 18.86 -4.71
N VAL A 127 -3.79 19.59 -5.15
CA VAL A 127 -4.35 19.47 -6.50
C VAL A 127 -3.34 19.90 -7.56
N GLU A 128 -2.62 21.01 -7.37
CA GLU A 128 -1.52 21.44 -8.25
C GLU A 128 -0.42 20.37 -8.37
N GLY A 129 -0.08 19.69 -7.26
CA GLY A 129 0.87 18.58 -7.24
C GLY A 129 0.39 17.36 -8.04
N VAL A 130 -0.85 16.94 -7.83
CA VAL A 130 -1.43 15.81 -8.59
C VAL A 130 -1.55 16.15 -10.07
N LEU A 131 -1.99 17.37 -10.42
CA LEU A 131 -2.10 17.81 -11.81
C LEU A 131 -0.76 17.93 -12.51
N SER A 132 0.29 18.41 -11.84
CA SER A 132 1.64 18.48 -12.42
C SER A 132 2.25 17.09 -12.66
N MET A 133 1.96 16.12 -11.80
CA MET A 133 2.32 14.71 -12.03
C MET A 133 1.58 14.12 -13.24
N THR A 134 0.30 14.43 -13.39
CA THR A 134 -0.49 14.00 -14.56
C THR A 134 -0.06 14.71 -15.84
N GLN A 135 0.24 16.02 -15.80
CA GLN A 135 0.74 16.76 -16.97
C GLN A 135 2.11 16.27 -17.41
N THR A 136 3.03 15.97 -16.50
CA THR A 136 4.35 15.41 -16.85
C THR A 136 4.21 14.03 -17.49
N THR A 137 3.23 13.25 -17.05
CA THR A 137 2.92 11.94 -17.64
C THR A 137 2.22 12.08 -19.00
N GLN A 138 1.28 13.03 -19.13
CA GLN A 138 0.57 13.31 -20.38
C GLN A 138 1.53 13.84 -21.45
N VAL A 139 2.42 14.79 -21.13
CA VAL A 139 3.40 15.34 -22.07
C VAL A 139 4.36 14.25 -22.58
N ARG A 140 4.76 13.30 -21.72
CA ARG A 140 5.58 12.16 -22.15
C ARG A 140 4.83 11.24 -23.11
N GLN A 141 3.55 10.97 -22.84
CA GLN A 141 2.70 10.18 -23.73
C GLN A 141 2.47 10.88 -25.08
N ASP A 142 2.20 12.18 -25.06
CA ASP A 142 1.96 12.99 -26.26
C ASP A 142 3.20 13.01 -27.19
N VAL A 143 4.41 13.11 -26.62
CA VAL A 143 5.66 13.07 -27.41
C VAL A 143 5.90 11.69 -28.02
N GLU A 144 5.61 10.62 -27.27
CA GLU A 144 5.71 9.26 -27.80
C GLU A 144 4.74 9.02 -28.96
N ASP A 145 3.48 9.47 -28.82
CA ASP A 145 2.46 9.34 -29.86
C ASP A 145 2.83 10.14 -31.13
N VAL A 146 3.46 11.30 -30.97
CA VAL A 146 4.01 12.09 -32.10
C VAL A 146 5.15 11.36 -32.80
N ILE A 147 6.08 10.74 -32.05
CA ILE A 147 7.18 9.95 -32.63
C ILE A 147 6.63 8.74 -33.40
N ASP A 148 5.58 8.10 -32.88
CA ASP A 148 4.95 6.96 -33.53
C ASP A 148 4.22 7.34 -34.83
N GLY A 149 3.71 8.58 -34.93
CA GLY A 149 3.12 9.15 -36.14
C GLY A 149 4.09 9.52 -37.27
N LEU A 150 5.41 9.55 -37.02
CA LEU A 150 6.40 9.86 -38.06
C LEU A 150 6.52 8.72 -39.08
N ASP A 151 6.56 9.02 -40.38
CA ASP A 151 6.76 8.03 -41.45
C ASP A 151 8.25 7.69 -41.65
N ILE A 152 8.85 7.14 -40.60
CA ILE A 152 10.27 6.76 -40.54
C ILE A 152 10.43 5.32 -40.04
N ARG A 153 11.61 4.73 -40.28
CA ARG A 153 11.91 3.35 -39.88
C ARG A 153 11.76 3.17 -38.35
N PRO A 154 11.21 2.04 -37.88
CA PRO A 154 10.99 1.77 -36.45
C PRO A 154 12.27 1.90 -35.60
N THR A 155 13.41 1.45 -36.14
CA THR A 155 14.71 1.56 -35.45
C THR A 155 15.11 3.01 -35.17
N LEU A 156 14.75 3.94 -36.06
CA LEU A 156 15.04 5.36 -35.88
C LEU A 156 14.09 6.00 -34.86
N LYS A 157 12.81 5.59 -34.84
CA LYS A 157 11.86 6.00 -33.78
C LYS A 157 12.37 5.63 -32.39
N GLN A 158 12.88 4.41 -32.26
CA GLN A 158 13.45 3.92 -31.00
C GLN A 158 14.72 4.67 -30.62
N ALA A 159 15.60 4.98 -31.58
CA ALA A 159 16.79 5.79 -31.33
C ALA A 159 16.43 7.20 -30.84
N ILE A 160 15.43 7.83 -31.45
CA ILE A 160 14.91 9.14 -31.02
C ILE A 160 14.36 9.06 -29.58
N ARG A 161 13.57 8.04 -29.25
CA ARG A 161 13.05 7.84 -27.88
C ARG A 161 14.18 7.71 -26.84
N VAL A 162 15.24 6.98 -27.17
CA VAL A 162 16.40 6.80 -26.27
C VAL A 162 17.20 8.10 -26.11
N ALA A 163 17.40 8.85 -27.20
CA ALA A 163 18.06 10.15 -27.15
C ALA A 163 17.26 11.16 -26.32
N LEU A 164 15.94 11.21 -26.50
CA LEU A 164 15.04 12.12 -25.78
C LEU A 164 14.98 11.86 -24.27
N ALA A 165 15.30 10.64 -23.84
CA ALA A 165 15.40 10.25 -22.43
C ALA A 165 16.81 10.52 -21.83
N GLY A 166 17.80 10.80 -22.68
CA GLY A 166 19.18 11.08 -22.30
C GLY A 166 19.43 12.55 -21.92
N ASP A 167 20.70 12.88 -21.76
CA ASP A 167 21.18 14.24 -21.50
C ASP A 167 22.04 14.76 -22.68
N GLU A 168 22.42 16.04 -22.63
CA GLU A 168 23.23 16.68 -23.68
C GLU A 168 24.53 15.91 -24.01
N ALA A 169 25.13 15.25 -23.02
CA ALA A 169 26.33 14.42 -23.23
C ALA A 169 26.03 13.17 -24.07
N THR A 170 24.85 12.58 -23.89
CA THR A 170 24.35 11.46 -24.69
C THR A 170 24.15 11.90 -26.14
N ASP A 171 23.57 13.08 -26.36
CA ASP A 171 23.34 13.63 -27.70
C ASP A 171 24.66 13.91 -28.43
N GLN A 172 25.65 14.47 -27.73
CA GLN A 172 26.98 14.71 -28.28
C GLN A 172 27.70 13.41 -28.67
N GLU A 173 27.58 12.34 -27.88
CA GLU A 173 28.17 11.04 -28.23
C GLU A 173 27.47 10.39 -29.42
N ILE A 174 26.14 10.53 -29.56
CA ILE A 174 25.39 10.09 -30.74
C ILE A 174 25.92 10.79 -31.99
N LEU A 175 26.02 12.12 -31.96
CA LEU A 175 26.54 12.91 -33.08
C LEU A 175 27.99 12.52 -33.41
N ARG A 176 28.84 12.38 -32.39
CA ARG A 176 30.25 12.00 -32.57
C ARG A 176 30.41 10.66 -33.26
N ARG A 177 29.57 9.66 -32.94
CA ARG A 177 29.63 8.33 -33.57
C ARG A 177 29.13 8.34 -35.01
N ILE A 178 28.09 9.11 -35.30
CA ILE A 178 27.57 9.27 -36.65
C ILE A 178 28.62 9.94 -37.54
N SER A 179 29.22 11.05 -37.09
CA SER A 179 30.29 11.74 -37.83
C SER A 179 31.55 10.89 -38.01
N LYS A 180 31.86 9.99 -37.06
CA LYS A 180 32.98 9.06 -37.20
C LYS A 180 32.72 8.00 -38.28
N HIS A 181 31.49 7.49 -38.37
CA HIS A 181 31.11 6.53 -39.41
C HIS A 181 30.99 7.14 -40.81
N GLU A 182 30.73 8.45 -40.89
CA GLU A 182 30.73 9.20 -42.16
C GLU A 182 32.14 9.34 -42.76
N GLY A 183 33.19 9.31 -41.92
CA GLY A 183 34.59 9.32 -42.36
C GLY A 183 35.19 7.95 -42.72
N ASP A 184 34.53 6.85 -42.36
CA ASP A 184 34.98 5.48 -42.64
C ASP A 184 34.38 4.91 -43.96
N LEU A 185 33.45 5.64 -44.60
CA LEU A 185 32.89 5.29 -45.92
C LEU A 185 33.68 6.00 -47.03
N GLU A 186 34.90 5.54 -47.27
CA GLU A 186 35.59 5.80 -48.56
C GLU A 186 34.74 5.21 -49.71
N PRO A 187 34.65 5.88 -50.87
CA PRO A 187 33.86 5.37 -51.99
C PRO A 187 34.56 4.13 -52.58
N GLU A 188 33.88 2.98 -52.58
CA GLU A 188 34.24 1.88 -53.49
C GLU A 188 33.96 2.34 -54.94
N THR A 189 34.87 3.13 -55.50
CA THR A 189 34.99 3.32 -56.95
C THR A 189 36.16 2.50 -57.45
N ASP A 190 35.95 1.19 -57.65
CA ASP A 190 36.91 0.32 -58.34
C ASP A 190 36.25 -0.83 -59.13
N ILE A 191 35.13 -0.56 -59.82
CA ILE A 191 34.53 -1.54 -60.77
C ILE A 191 34.20 -0.98 -62.17
N VAL A 192 34.77 0.14 -62.62
CA VAL A 192 34.61 0.56 -64.03
C VAL A 192 35.91 1.07 -64.66
N GLN A 193 36.92 0.22 -64.75
CA GLN A 193 38.02 0.39 -65.72
C GLN A 193 38.47 -0.95 -66.31
N ALA A 194 37.56 -1.67 -66.96
CA ALA A 194 37.89 -2.83 -67.79
C ALA A 194 36.91 -3.05 -68.96
N VAL A 195 36.48 -2.02 -69.69
CA VAL A 195 35.72 -2.20 -70.95
C VAL A 195 36.12 -1.21 -72.06
N ASN A 196 37.38 -0.75 -72.12
CA ASN A 196 37.78 0.06 -73.29
C ASN A 196 39.24 -0.09 -73.75
N LYS A 197 39.67 -1.33 -73.96
CA LYS A 197 40.76 -1.68 -74.87
C LYS A 197 40.45 -3.02 -75.54
N ASN A 198 39.66 -2.98 -76.61
CA ASN A 198 39.70 -3.92 -77.75
C ASN A 198 38.66 -3.48 -78.79
N ALA A 199 38.96 -2.38 -79.47
CA ALA A 199 38.42 -2.05 -80.79
C ALA A 199 39.52 -1.28 -81.53
N GLY A 200 40.38 -2.03 -82.20
CA GLY A 200 41.50 -1.60 -83.03
C GLY A 200 42.00 -2.80 -83.81
#